data_AF-A0A1G3ILH4-F1
#
_entry.id   AF-A0A1G3ILH4-F1
#
_cell.length_a   1.000
_cell.length_b   1.000
_cell.length_c   1.000
_cell.angle_alpha   90.00
_cell.angle_beta   90.00
_cell.angle_gamma   90.00
#
_symmetry.space_group_name_H-M   'P 1'
#
loop_
_entity.id
_entity.type
_entity.pdbx_description
1 polymer ?
#
loop_
_entity_poly.entity_id
_entity_poly.type
_entity_poly.pdbx_seq_one_letter_code
_entity_poly.pdbx_strand_id
1 'polypeptide(L)'
;MSHIQTPANIDQDYYLVDRNQDLVLRLFRSYYRAHQNSGKLFDDFPDFFLVKPIVLKDVDLVTRASDKLILDDCIHRAQERKGYIGVSKRMNPKLKYYWLELTVLPFVLGDSVTENNKSEFFYVLSNFIEYTKQHPKTYGDITAEIDSDKDLALMLKEINKQGDHLRQLIPIYPQEMLVHFNPNWPISEVNKLLMTLKDNDQSWCEVFFEYLIYVMGRKGK
;
A
#
# COMPACT_ATOMS: atom_id res chain seq x y z
N MET A 1 -9.19 -4.60 -20.83
CA MET A 1 -9.96 -4.92 -19.60
C MET A 1 -9.40 -6.23 -19.06
N SER A 2 -8.49 -6.18 -18.10
CA SER A 2 -8.01 -7.38 -17.41
C SER A 2 -9.01 -7.72 -16.30
N HIS A 3 -9.80 -8.76 -16.51
CA HIS A 3 -10.61 -9.34 -15.44
C HIS A 3 -9.66 -9.84 -14.36
N ILE A 4 -9.69 -9.21 -13.19
CA ILE A 4 -9.19 -9.86 -11.97
C ILE A 4 -10.06 -11.10 -11.83
N GLN A 5 -9.47 -12.30 -11.99
CA GLN A 5 -10.14 -13.56 -11.70
C GLN A 5 -10.27 -13.66 -10.19
N THR A 6 -11.30 -13.02 -9.63
CA THR A 6 -11.68 -13.22 -8.24
C THR A 6 -12.23 -14.66 -8.15
N PRO A 7 -11.66 -15.55 -7.33
CA PRO A 7 -12.17 -16.91 -7.21
C PRO A 7 -13.68 -16.87 -6.87
N ALA A 8 -14.45 -17.76 -7.51
CA ALA A 8 -15.92 -17.73 -7.56
C ALA A 8 -16.65 -17.80 -6.20
N ASN A 9 -15.92 -17.89 -5.09
CA ASN A 9 -16.43 -18.01 -3.73
C ASN A 9 -16.09 -16.81 -2.81
N ILE A 10 -15.44 -15.76 -3.31
CA ILE A 10 -15.13 -14.58 -2.48
C ILE A 10 -16.37 -13.70 -2.32
N ASP A 11 -16.72 -13.41 -1.07
CA ASP A 11 -17.78 -12.47 -0.70
C ASP A 11 -17.36 -11.03 -1.08
N GLN A 12 -18.04 -10.48 -2.10
CA GLN A 12 -17.75 -9.15 -2.64
C GLN A 12 -18.19 -8.02 -1.70
N ASP A 13 -19.05 -8.30 -0.72
CA ASP A 13 -19.57 -7.27 0.19
C ASP A 13 -18.47 -6.73 1.12
N TYR A 14 -17.35 -7.44 1.27
CA TYR A 14 -16.15 -6.91 1.94
C TYR A 14 -15.59 -5.65 1.27
N TYR A 15 -15.77 -5.48 -0.04
CA TYR A 15 -15.29 -4.30 -0.76
C TYR A 15 -16.19 -3.06 -0.54
N LEU A 16 -17.41 -3.24 -0.01
CA LEU A 16 -18.33 -2.16 0.29
C LEU A 16 -18.02 -1.56 1.66
N VAL A 17 -17.01 -0.68 1.74
CA VAL A 17 -16.48 -0.09 2.99
C VAL A 17 -17.55 0.54 3.90
N ASP A 18 -18.62 1.09 3.29
CA ASP A 18 -19.74 1.69 4.03
C ASP A 18 -20.74 0.67 4.59
N ARG A 19 -20.61 -0.60 4.23
CA ARG A 19 -21.59 -1.67 4.52
C ARG A 19 -20.97 -2.98 5.02
N ASN A 20 -19.64 -3.10 5.02
CA ASN A 20 -18.94 -4.33 5.42
C ASN A 20 -18.82 -4.53 6.94
N GLN A 21 -19.40 -3.65 7.77
CA GLN A 21 -19.24 -3.66 9.22
C GLN A 21 -19.46 -5.04 9.86
N ASP A 22 -20.58 -5.71 9.56
CA ASP A 22 -20.92 -6.98 10.20
C ASP A 22 -19.97 -8.11 9.79
N LEU A 23 -19.55 -8.13 8.53
CA LEU A 23 -18.57 -9.08 7.99
C LEU A 23 -17.22 -8.90 8.69
N VAL A 24 -16.76 -7.66 8.80
CA VAL A 24 -15.48 -7.34 9.43
C VAL A 24 -15.51 -7.65 10.92
N LEU A 25 -16.58 -7.28 11.64
CA LEU A 25 -16.73 -7.60 13.06
C LEU A 25 -16.74 -9.10 13.31
N ARG A 26 -17.39 -9.88 12.43
CA ARG A 26 -17.37 -11.34 12.49
C ARG A 26 -15.95 -11.88 12.30
N LEU A 27 -15.25 -11.44 11.26
CA LEU A 27 -13.87 -11.84 10.99
C LEU A 27 -12.93 -11.51 12.16
N PHE A 28 -12.98 -10.28 12.67
CA PHE A 28 -12.10 -9.82 13.75
C PHE A 28 -12.38 -10.56 15.06
N ARG A 29 -13.64 -10.84 15.40
CA ARG A 29 -13.97 -11.68 16.57
C ARG A 29 -13.44 -13.10 16.39
N SER A 30 -13.61 -13.71 15.22
CA SER A 30 -13.06 -15.04 14.97
C SER A 30 -11.53 -15.06 15.11
N TYR A 31 -10.84 -14.07 14.56
CA TYR A 31 -9.38 -14.00 14.55
C TYR A 31 -8.80 -13.59 15.91
N TYR A 32 -9.14 -12.41 16.44
CA TYR A 32 -8.52 -11.84 17.62
C TYR A 32 -9.11 -12.32 18.95
N ARG A 33 -10.39 -12.72 18.98
CA ARG A 33 -11.06 -13.20 20.21
C ARG A 33 -11.02 -14.72 20.32
N ALA A 34 -11.47 -15.40 19.26
CA ALA A 34 -11.56 -16.86 19.24
C ALA A 34 -10.27 -17.54 18.80
N HIS A 35 -9.26 -16.77 18.35
CA HIS A 35 -7.97 -17.28 17.87
C HIS A 35 -8.11 -18.35 16.78
N GLN A 36 -9.15 -18.22 15.96
CA GLN A 36 -9.36 -19.05 14.78
C GLN A 36 -8.54 -18.46 13.64
N ASN A 37 -7.79 -19.31 12.96
CA ASN A 37 -6.85 -18.92 11.91
C ASN A 37 -7.00 -19.79 10.66
N SER A 38 -8.11 -20.52 10.52
CA SER A 38 -8.39 -21.42 9.40
C SER A 38 -9.87 -21.74 9.28
N GLY A 39 -10.26 -22.31 8.14
CA GLY A 39 -11.62 -22.72 7.83
C GLY A 39 -12.35 -21.75 6.92
N LYS A 40 -13.59 -22.11 6.58
CA LYS A 40 -14.38 -21.50 5.51
C LYS A 40 -14.45 -19.96 5.58
N LEU A 41 -14.56 -19.38 6.78
CA LEU A 41 -14.56 -17.93 6.95
C LEU A 41 -13.32 -17.27 6.32
N PHE A 42 -12.15 -17.87 6.48
CA PHE A 42 -10.87 -17.36 5.96
C PHE A 42 -10.66 -17.67 4.48
N ASP A 43 -11.32 -18.70 3.98
CA ASP A 43 -11.33 -19.05 2.55
C ASP A 43 -12.23 -18.09 1.75
N ASP A 44 -13.31 -17.58 2.35
CA ASP A 44 -14.38 -16.83 1.67
C ASP A 44 -14.19 -15.29 1.62
N PHE A 45 -13.28 -14.70 2.40
CA PHE A 45 -13.03 -13.24 2.36
C PHE A 45 -11.87 -12.86 1.42
N PRO A 46 -11.83 -11.64 0.87
CA PRO A 46 -10.83 -11.26 -0.14
C PRO A 46 -9.40 -11.16 0.42
N ASP A 47 -8.41 -11.18 -0.47
CA ASP A 47 -7.00 -11.04 -0.06
C ASP A 47 -6.69 -9.67 0.55
N PHE A 48 -7.49 -8.65 0.19
CA PHE A 48 -7.40 -7.31 0.76
C PHE A 48 -8.78 -6.64 0.80
N PHE A 49 -9.07 -5.90 1.87
CA PHE A 49 -10.20 -5.00 1.94
C PHE A 49 -9.98 -3.83 2.90
N LEU A 50 -10.82 -2.79 2.81
CA LEU A 50 -10.78 -1.62 3.69
C LEU A 50 -11.91 -1.65 4.72
N VAL A 51 -11.63 -1.17 5.93
CA VAL A 51 -12.64 -0.92 6.96
C VAL A 51 -12.46 0.47 7.57
N LYS A 52 -13.58 1.12 7.90
CA LYS A 52 -13.55 2.38 8.68
C LYS A 52 -13.09 2.11 10.10
N PRO A 53 -12.15 2.90 10.67
CA PRO A 53 -11.64 2.65 12.01
C PRO A 53 -12.72 2.68 13.11
N ILE A 54 -13.80 3.44 12.90
CA ILE A 54 -14.93 3.51 13.85
C ILE A 54 -15.69 2.18 14.01
N VAL A 55 -15.63 1.29 13.01
CA VAL A 55 -16.26 -0.03 13.08
C VAL A 55 -15.60 -0.92 14.14
N LEU A 56 -14.29 -0.78 14.32
CA LEU A 56 -13.50 -1.61 15.23
C LEU A 56 -13.32 -0.98 16.61
N LYS A 57 -13.47 0.35 16.70
CA LYS A 57 -13.24 1.12 17.91
C LYS A 57 -14.24 0.74 19.02
N ASP A 58 -13.72 0.60 20.24
CA ASP A 58 -14.49 0.33 21.46
C ASP A 58 -15.33 -0.97 21.42
N VAL A 59 -15.08 -1.85 20.45
CA VAL A 59 -15.72 -3.17 20.36
C VAL A 59 -14.84 -4.21 21.06
N ASP A 60 -15.47 -5.10 21.82
CA ASP A 60 -14.79 -6.22 22.48
C ASP A 60 -14.36 -7.30 21.46
N LEU A 61 -13.24 -7.07 20.78
CA LEU A 61 -12.71 -7.88 19.67
C LEU A 61 -11.52 -8.75 20.07
N VAL A 62 -10.81 -8.42 21.15
CA VAL A 62 -9.47 -8.97 21.42
C VAL A 62 -9.34 -9.46 22.85
N THR A 63 -8.76 -10.63 23.04
CA THR A 63 -8.49 -11.23 24.36
C THR A 63 -7.02 -11.12 24.78
N ARG A 64 -6.09 -11.00 23.83
CA ARG A 64 -4.64 -10.87 24.09
C ARG A 64 -4.21 -9.41 24.16
N ALA A 65 -3.46 -9.05 25.19
CA ALA A 65 -2.99 -7.67 25.38
C ALA A 65 -2.08 -7.17 24.23
N SER A 66 -1.25 -8.04 23.65
CA SER A 66 -0.38 -7.71 22.51
C SER A 66 -1.19 -7.33 21.28
N ASP A 67 -2.20 -8.14 20.95
CA ASP A 67 -3.07 -7.93 19.79
C ASP A 67 -3.89 -6.66 19.97
N LYS A 68 -4.32 -6.39 21.22
CA LYS A 68 -5.06 -5.18 21.55
C LYS A 68 -4.20 -3.93 21.31
N LEU A 69 -2.95 -3.95 21.75
CA LEU A 69 -2.03 -2.83 21.53
C LEU A 69 -1.82 -2.54 20.05
N ILE A 70 -1.62 -3.58 19.22
CA ILE A 70 -1.43 -3.44 17.77
C ILE A 70 -2.70 -2.89 17.10
N LEU A 71 -3.86 -3.43 17.48
CA LEU A 71 -5.14 -3.02 16.90
C LEU A 71 -5.50 -1.58 17.30
N ASP A 72 -5.37 -1.23 18.57
CA ASP A 72 -5.68 0.10 19.09
C ASP A 72 -4.77 1.17 18.45
N ASP A 73 -3.47 0.89 18.30
CA ASP A 73 -2.52 1.76 17.60
C ASP A 73 -2.93 1.97 16.12
N CYS A 74 -3.26 0.89 15.42
CA CYS A 74 -3.68 0.96 14.02
C CYS A 74 -4.99 1.77 13.85
N ILE A 75 -5.98 1.54 14.72
CA ILE A 75 -7.23 2.30 14.75
C ILE A 75 -6.94 3.77 14.99
N HIS A 76 -6.12 4.10 15.99
CA HIS A 76 -5.79 5.47 16.34
C HIS A 76 -5.15 6.21 15.15
N ARG A 77 -4.10 5.64 14.56
CA ARG A 77 -3.42 6.24 13.39
C ARG A 77 -4.35 6.41 12.18
N ALA A 78 -5.23 5.45 11.92
CA ALA A 78 -6.23 5.57 10.86
C ALA A 78 -7.25 6.68 11.14
N GLN A 79 -7.65 6.88 12.41
CA GLN A 79 -8.53 7.99 12.79
C GLN A 79 -7.86 9.36 12.63
N GLU A 80 -6.62 9.51 13.07
CA GLU A 80 -5.86 10.75 12.91
C GLU A 80 -5.70 11.14 11.43
N ARG A 81 -5.53 10.13 10.58
CA ARG A 81 -5.45 10.30 9.12
C ARG A 81 -6.81 10.57 8.47
N LYS A 82 -7.91 10.43 9.20
CA LYS A 82 -9.29 10.41 8.66
C LYS A 82 -9.43 9.40 7.52
N GLY A 83 -8.76 8.26 7.67
CA GLY A 83 -8.60 7.26 6.63
C GLY A 83 -9.24 5.92 6.99
N TYR A 84 -8.59 4.85 6.55
CA TYR A 84 -9.06 3.48 6.60
C TYR A 84 -8.00 2.56 7.18
N ILE A 85 -8.45 1.40 7.64
CA ILE A 85 -7.59 0.27 7.96
C ILE A 85 -7.66 -0.68 6.77
N GLY A 86 -6.52 -0.90 6.11
CA GLY A 86 -6.33 -1.97 5.15
C GLY A 86 -6.11 -3.28 5.88
N VAL A 87 -6.85 -4.32 5.47
CA VAL A 87 -6.75 -5.66 6.05
C VAL A 87 -6.28 -6.60 4.95
N SER A 88 -5.05 -7.08 5.07
CA SER A 88 -4.44 -8.03 4.15
C SER A 88 -4.52 -9.45 4.71
N LYS A 89 -5.01 -10.38 3.89
CA LYS A 89 -4.98 -11.81 4.19
C LYS A 89 -3.64 -12.39 3.79
N ARG A 90 -3.02 -13.13 4.70
CA ARG A 90 -1.85 -13.95 4.41
C ARG A 90 -2.12 -15.40 4.76
N MET A 91 -1.43 -16.30 4.08
CA MET A 91 -1.64 -17.74 4.24
C MET A 91 -0.31 -18.50 4.20
N ASN A 92 -0.15 -19.42 5.15
CA ASN A 92 0.92 -20.41 5.12
C ASN A 92 0.36 -21.70 4.53
N PRO A 93 0.72 -22.07 3.27
CA PRO A 93 0.13 -23.22 2.59
C PRO A 93 0.49 -24.54 3.24
N LYS A 94 1.64 -24.63 3.91
CA LYS A 94 2.08 -25.86 4.60
C LYS A 94 1.25 -26.11 5.86
N LEU A 95 0.91 -25.04 6.59
CA LEU A 95 0.18 -25.14 7.86
C LEU A 95 -1.33 -24.90 7.70
N LYS A 96 -1.80 -24.51 6.51
CA LYS A 96 -3.17 -24.05 6.25
C LYS A 96 -3.65 -23.02 7.29
N TYR A 97 -2.75 -22.09 7.59
CA TYR A 97 -2.90 -21.09 8.62
C TYR A 97 -2.96 -19.71 7.98
N TYR A 98 -3.95 -18.93 8.36
CA TYR A 98 -4.15 -17.55 7.91
C TYR A 98 -3.77 -16.57 9.00
N TRP A 99 -3.22 -15.42 8.61
CA TRP A 99 -3.08 -14.28 9.51
C TRP A 99 -3.50 -12.99 8.81
N LEU A 100 -3.89 -12.02 9.63
CA LEU A 100 -4.27 -10.69 9.19
C LEU A 100 -3.12 -9.73 9.42
N GLU A 101 -2.83 -8.92 8.41
CA GLU A 101 -1.91 -7.80 8.50
C GLU A 101 -2.68 -6.50 8.29
N LEU A 102 -2.43 -5.54 9.18
CA LEU A 102 -3.15 -4.26 9.19
C LEU A 102 -2.24 -3.15 8.68
N THR A 103 -2.79 -2.30 7.82
CA THR A 103 -2.13 -1.08 7.34
C THR A 103 -3.03 0.13 7.50
N VAL A 104 -2.42 1.30 7.70
CA VAL A 104 -3.13 2.57 7.76
C VAL A 104 -3.13 3.19 6.36
N LEU A 105 -4.31 3.53 5.86
CA LEU A 105 -4.50 4.10 4.53
C LEU A 105 -5.30 5.41 4.60
N PRO A 106 -5.14 6.34 3.65
CA PRO A 106 -4.22 6.28 2.51
C PRO A 106 -2.76 6.33 2.94
N PHE A 107 -1.87 5.73 2.14
CA PHE A 107 -0.43 5.95 2.29
C PHE A 107 -0.09 7.41 1.98
N VAL A 108 0.79 8.01 2.79
CA VAL A 108 1.25 9.39 2.60
C VAL A 108 2.78 9.41 2.56
N LEU A 109 3.36 10.23 1.68
CA LEU A 109 4.81 10.42 1.66
C LEU A 109 5.35 10.84 3.03
N GLY A 110 6.41 10.15 3.46
CA GLY A 110 6.98 10.26 4.80
C GLY A 110 6.55 9.13 5.75
N ASP A 111 5.56 8.31 5.37
CA ASP A 111 5.29 7.04 6.06
C ASP A 111 6.48 6.07 5.93
N SER A 112 6.68 5.24 6.95
CA SER A 112 7.60 4.11 6.84
C SER A 112 7.10 3.10 5.81
N VAL A 113 8.02 2.61 4.99
CA VAL A 113 7.72 1.58 3.98
C VAL A 113 7.94 0.21 4.60
N THR A 114 6.94 -0.64 4.44
CA THR A 114 6.84 -1.99 4.95
C THR A 114 6.36 -2.91 3.83
N GLU A 115 6.44 -4.22 4.04
CA GLU A 115 5.92 -5.20 3.08
C GLU A 115 4.43 -5.02 2.76
N ASN A 116 3.67 -4.34 3.62
CA ASN A 116 2.22 -4.19 3.49
C ASN A 116 1.77 -2.89 2.83
N ASN A 117 2.66 -1.89 2.74
CA ASN A 117 2.37 -0.60 2.10
C ASN A 117 3.40 -0.22 1.01
N LYS A 118 4.31 -1.14 0.66
CA LYS A 118 5.31 -0.87 -0.38
C LYS A 118 4.69 -0.61 -1.74
N SER A 119 3.55 -1.25 -2.06
CA SER A 119 2.93 -1.05 -3.37
C SER A 119 2.45 0.38 -3.54
N GLU A 120 1.92 0.97 -2.47
CA GLU A 120 1.51 2.35 -2.39
C GLU A 120 2.72 3.28 -2.61
N PHE A 121 3.82 3.04 -1.92
CA PHE A 121 5.06 3.81 -2.12
C PHE A 121 5.56 3.75 -3.57
N PHE A 122 5.69 2.56 -4.14
CA PHE A 122 6.19 2.40 -5.51
C PHE A 122 5.20 2.93 -6.55
N TYR A 123 3.89 2.90 -6.27
CA TYR A 123 2.91 3.58 -7.10
C TYR A 123 3.11 5.10 -7.09
N VAL A 124 3.36 5.71 -5.93
CA VAL A 124 3.68 7.15 -5.83
C VAL A 124 4.97 7.47 -6.58
N LEU A 125 6.00 6.62 -6.44
CA LEU A 125 7.26 6.78 -7.17
C LEU A 125 7.07 6.70 -8.69
N SER A 126 6.29 5.74 -9.20
CA SER A 126 5.91 5.66 -10.62
C SER A 126 5.23 6.94 -11.10
N ASN A 127 4.32 7.52 -10.30
CA ASN A 127 3.64 8.76 -10.64
C ASN A 127 4.60 9.95 -10.67
N PHE A 128 5.59 10.00 -9.78
CA PHE A 128 6.64 11.02 -9.82
C PHE A 128 7.46 10.93 -11.10
N ILE A 129 7.89 9.71 -11.48
CA ILE A 129 8.68 9.48 -12.69
C ILE A 129 7.90 9.91 -13.94
N GLU A 130 6.62 9.59 -14.02
CA GLU A 130 5.77 10.05 -15.13
C GLU A 130 5.61 11.57 -15.13
N TYR A 131 5.47 12.19 -13.96
CA TYR A 131 5.42 13.65 -13.85
C TYR A 131 6.69 14.31 -14.37
N THR A 132 7.89 13.78 -14.06
CA THR A 132 9.14 14.39 -14.50
C THR A 132 9.36 14.30 -16.00
N LYS A 133 8.91 13.21 -16.64
CA LYS A 133 8.87 13.06 -18.09
C LYS A 133 8.00 14.13 -18.77
N GLN A 134 6.86 14.46 -18.16
CA GLN A 134 5.96 15.51 -18.65
C GLN A 134 6.47 16.92 -18.33
N HIS A 135 7.28 17.07 -17.28
CA HIS A 135 7.79 18.35 -16.78
C HIS A 135 9.32 18.35 -16.62
N PRO A 136 10.09 18.11 -17.69
CA PRO A 136 11.55 17.93 -17.62
C PRO A 136 12.28 19.17 -17.08
N LYS A 137 11.70 20.37 -17.22
CA LYS A 137 12.28 21.61 -16.69
C LYS A 137 12.26 21.69 -15.16
N THR A 138 11.37 20.96 -14.50
CA THR A 138 11.18 21.06 -13.04
C THR A 138 12.16 20.16 -12.28
N TYR A 139 12.34 18.93 -12.75
CA TYR A 139 13.13 17.88 -12.08
C TYR A 139 14.06 17.09 -13.00
N GLY A 140 14.11 17.39 -14.30
CA GLY A 140 14.82 16.57 -15.29
C GLY A 140 14.01 15.33 -15.68
N ASP A 141 14.12 14.89 -16.94
CA ASP A 141 13.44 13.66 -17.38
C ASP A 141 14.21 12.43 -16.89
N ILE A 142 13.64 11.74 -15.91
CA ILE A 142 14.21 10.52 -15.30
C ILE A 142 14.24 9.36 -16.32
N THR A 143 13.46 9.44 -17.39
CA THR A 143 13.35 8.39 -18.41
C THR A 143 14.25 8.64 -19.63
N ALA A 144 15.00 9.75 -19.67
CA ALA A 144 15.74 10.16 -20.85
C ALA A 144 16.79 9.14 -21.33
N GLU A 145 17.39 8.38 -20.42
CA GLU A 145 18.46 7.42 -20.74
C GLU A 145 17.97 5.96 -20.78
N ILE A 146 16.65 5.72 -20.69
CA ILE A 146 16.07 4.37 -20.56
C ILE A 146 16.41 3.42 -21.71
N ASP A 147 16.53 3.95 -22.94
CA ASP A 147 16.84 3.14 -24.12
C ASP A 147 18.33 2.77 -24.20
N SER A 148 19.19 3.57 -23.57
CA SER A 148 20.65 3.37 -23.55
C SER A 148 21.16 2.65 -22.30
N ASP A 149 20.43 2.77 -21.18
CA ASP A 149 20.80 2.20 -19.89
C ASP A 149 19.86 1.05 -19.52
N LYS A 150 20.38 -0.19 -19.67
CA LYS A 150 19.64 -1.41 -19.37
C LYS A 150 19.34 -1.58 -17.89
N ASP A 151 20.22 -1.08 -17.02
CA ASP A 151 20.04 -1.21 -15.57
C ASP A 151 18.93 -0.27 -15.10
N LEU A 152 18.89 0.96 -15.64
CA LEU A 152 17.78 1.89 -15.45
C LEU A 152 16.45 1.30 -15.92
N ALA A 153 16.43 0.70 -17.11
CA ALA A 153 15.23 0.05 -17.63
C ALA A 153 14.73 -1.08 -16.71
N LEU A 154 15.65 -1.86 -16.12
CA LEU A 154 15.31 -2.91 -15.14
C LEU A 154 14.78 -2.32 -13.83
N MET A 155 15.40 -1.27 -13.29
CA MET A 155 14.93 -0.59 -12.08
C MET A 155 13.52 -0.01 -12.28
N LEU A 156 13.27 0.70 -13.39
CA LEU A 156 11.95 1.25 -13.71
C LEU A 156 10.89 0.16 -13.89
N LYS A 157 11.26 -0.99 -14.46
CA LYS A 157 10.36 -2.15 -14.56
C LYS A 157 10.00 -2.70 -13.18
N GLU A 158 10.98 -2.82 -12.27
CA GLU A 158 10.74 -3.32 -10.91
C GLU A 158 9.91 -2.33 -10.08
N ILE A 159 10.15 -1.01 -10.20
CA ILE A 159 9.31 0.05 -9.59
C ILE A 159 7.85 -0.15 -9.99
N ASN A 160 7.58 -0.22 -11.30
CA ASN A 160 6.21 -0.37 -11.79
C ASN A 160 5.58 -1.68 -11.31
N LYS A 161 6.32 -2.79 -11.38
CA LYS A 161 5.87 -4.10 -10.90
C LYS A 161 5.53 -4.09 -9.41
N GLN A 162 6.29 -3.39 -8.58
CA GLN A 162 5.97 -3.29 -7.14
C GLN A 162 4.73 -2.40 -6.90
N GLY A 163 4.52 -1.38 -7.73
CA GLY A 163 3.30 -0.56 -7.72
C GLY A 163 2.05 -1.23 -8.32
N ASP A 164 2.19 -2.35 -9.04
CA ASP A 164 1.08 -2.98 -9.77
C ASP A 164 -0.01 -3.56 -8.86
N HIS A 165 0.32 -3.97 -7.63
CA HIS A 165 -0.70 -4.45 -6.70
C HIS A 165 -1.72 -3.35 -6.37
N LEU A 166 -1.27 -2.11 -6.14
CA LEU A 166 -2.17 -0.98 -5.96
C LEU A 166 -3.03 -0.73 -7.21
N ARG A 167 -2.45 -0.88 -8.42
CA ARG A 167 -3.20 -0.69 -9.68
C ARG A 167 -4.37 -1.66 -9.82
N GLN A 168 -4.31 -2.84 -9.20
CA GLN A 168 -5.41 -3.80 -9.16
C GLN A 168 -6.52 -3.39 -8.20
N LEU A 169 -6.22 -2.55 -7.20
CA LEU A 169 -7.19 -2.07 -6.20
C LEU A 169 -7.90 -0.79 -6.64
N ILE A 170 -7.30 0.03 -7.51
CA ILE A 170 -7.90 1.29 -8.01
C ILE A 170 -9.27 1.10 -8.70
N PRO A 171 -9.55 0.01 -9.42
CA PRO A 171 -10.90 -0.26 -9.94
C PRO A 171 -11.95 -0.54 -8.85
N ILE A 172 -11.52 -0.89 -7.63
CA ILE A 172 -12.38 -1.28 -6.51
C ILE A 172 -12.56 -0.10 -5.56
N TYR A 173 -11.48 0.62 -5.24
CA TYR A 173 -11.46 1.74 -4.33
C TYR A 173 -10.98 3.02 -5.04
N PRO A 174 -11.60 4.18 -4.76
CA PRO A 174 -11.06 5.47 -5.17
C PRO A 174 -9.59 5.61 -4.71
N GLN A 175 -8.74 6.17 -5.58
CA GLN A 175 -7.30 6.28 -5.33
C GLN A 175 -7.00 6.96 -3.99
N GLU A 176 -7.74 8.01 -3.65
CA GLU A 176 -7.59 8.79 -2.43
C GLU A 176 -7.83 7.99 -1.14
N MET A 177 -8.49 6.83 -1.23
CA MET A 177 -8.63 5.91 -0.08
C MET A 177 -7.39 5.07 0.14
N LEU A 178 -6.57 4.89 -0.90
CA LEU A 178 -5.39 4.02 -0.90
C LEU A 178 -4.09 4.82 -0.79
N VAL A 179 -4.01 5.95 -1.47
CA VAL A 179 -2.78 6.73 -1.58
C VAL A 179 -3.07 8.22 -1.73
N HIS A 180 -2.28 9.05 -1.06
CA HIS A 180 -2.39 10.51 -1.11
C HIS A 180 -1.03 11.16 -1.35
N PHE A 181 -0.95 11.96 -2.40
CA PHE A 181 0.21 12.79 -2.76
C PHE A 181 -0.27 14.05 -3.48
N ASN A 182 0.54 15.10 -3.49
CA ASN A 182 0.24 16.33 -4.20
C ASN A 182 0.70 16.22 -5.66
N PRO A 183 -0.22 16.31 -6.65
CA PRO A 183 0.10 16.11 -8.05
C PRO A 183 1.03 17.19 -8.64
N ASN A 184 1.19 18.33 -7.95
CA ASN A 184 2.14 19.38 -8.35
C ASN A 184 3.58 19.09 -7.90
N TRP A 185 3.79 18.03 -7.13
CA TRP A 185 5.09 17.59 -6.62
C TRP A 185 5.92 18.73 -6.02
N PRO A 186 5.47 19.38 -4.93
CA PRO A 186 6.27 20.39 -4.26
C PRO A 186 7.58 19.78 -3.74
N ILE A 187 8.64 20.59 -3.65
CA ILE A 187 9.97 20.14 -3.20
C ILE A 187 9.92 19.39 -1.86
N SER A 188 9.04 19.78 -0.95
CA SER A 188 8.85 19.10 0.33
C SER A 188 8.40 17.64 0.18
N GLU A 189 7.52 17.33 -0.78
CA GLU A 189 7.09 15.95 -1.04
C GLU A 189 8.17 15.16 -1.78
N VAL A 190 8.85 15.80 -2.73
CA VAL A 190 9.99 15.17 -3.43
C VAL A 190 11.09 14.80 -2.43
N ASN A 191 11.40 15.66 -1.47
CA ASN A 191 12.38 15.35 -0.42
C ASN A 191 11.95 14.15 0.44
N LYS A 192 10.67 14.05 0.79
CA LYS A 192 10.16 12.88 1.52
C LYS A 192 10.28 11.61 0.70
N LEU A 193 9.88 11.65 -0.57
CA LEU A 193 10.02 10.52 -1.51
C LEU A 193 11.47 10.05 -1.60
N LEU A 194 12.40 10.98 -1.77
CA LEU A 194 13.84 10.71 -1.88
C LEU A 194 14.42 10.11 -0.59
N MET A 195 14.04 10.62 0.58
CA MET A 195 14.46 10.05 1.86
C MET A 195 13.92 8.64 2.04
N THR A 196 12.65 8.41 1.73
CA THR A 196 12.04 7.07 1.79
C THR A 196 12.69 6.09 0.82
N LEU A 197 13.10 6.55 -0.37
CA LEU A 197 13.83 5.72 -1.34
C LEU A 197 15.23 5.37 -0.85
N LYS A 198 15.94 6.34 -0.26
CA LYS A 198 17.28 6.14 0.31
C LYS A 198 17.29 5.16 1.48
N ASP A 199 16.28 5.24 2.35
CA ASP A 199 16.16 4.40 3.54
C ASP A 199 15.48 3.04 3.23
N ASN A 200 15.27 2.71 1.95
CA ASN A 200 14.65 1.45 1.55
C ASN A 200 15.64 0.29 1.60
N ASP A 201 15.21 -0.84 2.14
CA ASP A 201 16.06 -2.04 2.32
C ASP A 201 16.50 -2.71 1.01
N GLN A 202 15.89 -2.37 -0.14
CA GLN A 202 16.28 -2.93 -1.42
C GLN A 202 17.53 -2.22 -1.98
N SER A 203 18.62 -2.97 -2.17
CA SER A 203 19.92 -2.42 -2.58
C SER A 203 19.90 -1.59 -3.87
N TRP A 204 19.01 -1.90 -4.82
CA TRP A 204 18.88 -1.12 -6.06
C TRP A 204 18.17 0.22 -5.85
N CYS A 205 17.40 0.41 -4.77
CA CYS A 205 16.74 1.69 -4.47
C CYS A 205 17.76 2.79 -4.16
N GLU A 206 18.89 2.47 -3.51
CA GLU A 206 19.98 3.42 -3.27
C GLU A 206 20.61 3.89 -4.59
N VAL A 207 20.89 2.95 -5.50
CA VAL A 207 21.40 3.26 -6.85
C VAL A 207 20.40 4.12 -7.63
N PHE A 208 19.11 3.78 -7.57
CA PHE A 208 18.07 4.58 -8.22
C PHE A 208 17.95 5.98 -7.60
N PHE A 209 18.09 6.10 -6.28
CA PHE A 209 18.14 7.38 -5.57
C PHE A 209 19.30 8.25 -6.08
N GLU A 210 20.50 7.69 -6.21
CA GLU A 210 21.66 8.43 -6.75
C GLU A 210 21.40 8.91 -8.18
N TYR A 211 20.80 8.05 -9.01
CA TYR A 211 20.40 8.41 -10.37
C TYR A 211 19.41 9.59 -10.38
N LEU A 212 18.37 9.56 -9.53
CA LEU A 212 17.43 10.67 -9.41
C LEU A 212 18.12 11.99 -9.06
N ILE A 213 19.03 11.97 -8.07
CA ILE A 213 19.79 13.16 -7.67
C ILE A 213 20.64 13.68 -8.84
N TYR A 214 21.28 12.79 -9.59
CA TYR A 214 22.08 13.14 -10.76
C TYR A 214 21.25 13.83 -11.85
N VAL A 215 20.10 13.25 -12.23
CA VAL A 215 19.20 13.82 -13.25
C VAL A 215 18.65 15.17 -12.78
N MET A 216 18.18 15.23 -11.53
CA MET A 216 17.66 16.46 -10.93
C MET A 216 18.72 17.55 -10.79
N GLY A 217 19.99 17.20 -10.62
CA GLY A 217 21.12 18.14 -10.59
C GLY A 217 21.52 18.66 -11.97
N ARG A 218 21.15 17.97 -13.05
CA ARG A 218 21.43 18.36 -14.44
C ARG A 218 20.28 19.09 -15.13
N LYS A 219 19.12 19.22 -14.47
CA LYS A 219 17.96 19.92 -15.02
C LYS A 219 18.34 21.34 -15.47
N GLY A 220 18.08 21.65 -16.75
CA GLY A 220 18.36 22.97 -17.31
C GLY A 220 19.78 23.22 -17.82
N LYS A 221 20.60 22.17 -17.99
CA LYS A 221 21.65 22.18 -19.02
C LYS A 221 21.07 21.81 -20.38
#